data_AF-A0A6V8CER6-F1
#
_entry.id   AF-A0A6V8CER6-F1
#
_cell.length_a   1.000
_cell.length_b   1.000
_cell.length_c   1.000
_cell.angle_alpha   90.00
_cell.angle_beta   90.00
_cell.angle_gamma   90.00
#
_symmetry.space_group_name_H-M   'P 1'
#
loop_
_entity.id
_entity.type
_entity.pdbx_description
1 polymer ?
#
loop_
_entity_poly.entity_id
_entity_poly.type
_entity_poly.pdbx_seq_one_letter_code
_entity_poly.pdbx_strand_id
1 'polypeptide(L)'
;MEGEDAKTAVLEKLAGQMASAVEWTAQIETMAAAGAGAFVEVGPKRALTVFASQILEDRPHLAVMTNHPKQGGTASFLSALGMLALAGRVPSLPNGSSDVLTEAFRAGPTEAWASASAQPVRSSEAHEDLRTRARPLPSNGGTPAVAQAVTTTATKPVDPAEALAAYVGDRLAALCGYPARFCRGAVDLRLGLGMTDASVASVVQRLRSEASLDPDVDIAGAQTPAELVRAVRAPPAGWIPAAPATRRPITTTAVTNAVHDPMADRRANPYVITGVSLGLPGGERVFDEDVFERLVRGETCIEEVSDAYKQALLDRNIVRLVKGRDGSVDMSPAETFGDIPQLAGVAHAFDLAEEFGVDPKAVLAWDITTQLAVASGLLALRDAAIPLTPEEQVGKGGLRLIRGWQVPQHQRERTGVVFASCFPGTTASFAHARNNGADADDVFDRRFLFQVLNMGHAQFAQHTGIRGPNSTINVACASATAAFSIAEDWLANDRADRVVIISSDNVTSPELWSWIGAGFAASGAASSSNVVEEAALPFDRRRNGL
;
A
#
# COMPACT_ATOMS: atom_id res chain seq x y z
N MET A 1 15.31 -27.50 5.73
CA MET A 1 14.67 -27.99 6.96
C MET A 1 13.41 -28.71 6.51
N GLU A 2 13.38 -30.03 6.65
CA GLU A 2 12.24 -30.88 6.27
C GLU A 2 11.06 -30.60 7.21
N GLY A 3 9.85 -30.52 6.64
CA GLY A 3 8.74 -29.70 7.12
C GLY A 3 7.65 -30.39 7.94
N GLU A 4 7.97 -31.39 8.75
CA GLU A 4 6.94 -32.02 9.61
C GLU A 4 6.67 -31.27 10.93
N ASP A 5 7.50 -30.28 11.31
CA ASP A 5 7.38 -29.64 12.64
C ASP A 5 7.44 -28.10 12.64
N ALA A 6 7.28 -27.47 11.48
CA ALA A 6 7.38 -26.01 11.35
C ALA A 6 6.29 -25.27 12.15
N LYS A 7 5.09 -25.84 12.25
CA LYS A 7 3.97 -25.25 13.01
C LYS A 7 4.26 -25.22 14.51
N THR A 8 4.72 -26.34 15.09
CA THR A 8 5.08 -26.44 16.51
C THR A 8 6.23 -25.50 16.83
N ALA A 9 7.27 -25.48 15.99
CA ALA A 9 8.43 -24.61 16.15
C ALA A 9 8.09 -23.10 16.05
N VAL A 10 7.12 -22.73 15.20
CA VAL A 10 6.64 -21.34 15.12
C VAL A 10 5.78 -20.97 16.33
N LEU A 11 4.87 -21.85 16.76
CA LEU A 11 4.02 -21.61 17.94
C LEU A 11 4.84 -21.51 19.23
N GLU A 12 5.86 -22.35 19.40
CA GLU A 12 6.76 -22.30 20.55
C GLU A 12 7.53 -20.96 20.61
N LYS A 13 8.01 -20.47 19.45
CA LYS A 13 8.68 -19.17 19.36
C LYS A 13 7.73 -17.98 19.58
N LEU A 14 6.53 -18.03 19.01
CA LEU A 14 5.53 -16.98 19.16
C LEU A 14 5.03 -16.86 20.61
N ALA A 15 4.82 -17.99 21.29
CA ALA A 15 4.42 -18.00 22.70
C ALA A 15 5.47 -17.29 23.58
N GLY A 16 6.77 -17.57 23.36
CA GLY A 16 7.86 -16.88 24.04
C GLY A 16 7.95 -15.38 23.73
N GLN A 17 7.73 -15.00 22.46
CA GLN A 17 7.70 -13.59 22.04
C GLN A 17 6.53 -12.80 22.65
N MET A 18 5.36 -13.43 22.81
CA MET A 18 4.19 -12.81 23.43
C MET A 18 4.29 -12.69 24.96
N ALA A 19 5.00 -13.62 25.61
CA ALA A 19 5.14 -13.66 27.06
C ALA A 19 6.34 -12.88 27.62
N SER A 20 7.30 -12.52 26.77
CA SER A 20 8.53 -11.82 27.18
C SER A 20 8.43 -10.32 26.97
N ALA A 21 9.05 -9.54 27.86
CA ALA A 21 9.25 -8.12 27.63
C ALA A 21 10.06 -7.88 26.35
N VAL A 22 9.73 -6.82 25.61
CA VAL A 22 10.52 -6.42 24.43
C VAL A 22 11.82 -5.81 24.91
N GLU A 23 12.89 -6.60 24.90
CA GLU A 23 14.26 -6.16 25.22
C GLU A 23 14.87 -5.35 24.06
N TRP A 24 14.29 -4.17 23.79
CA TRP A 24 14.63 -3.32 22.64
C TRP A 24 16.12 -2.97 22.59
N THR A 25 16.73 -2.60 23.73
CA THR A 25 18.16 -2.32 23.81
C THR A 25 18.97 -3.52 23.33
N ALA A 26 18.75 -4.69 23.93
CA ALA A 26 19.48 -5.91 23.56
C ALA A 26 19.30 -6.28 22.08
N GLN A 27 18.13 -6.03 21.49
CA GLN A 27 17.89 -6.27 20.06
C GLN A 27 18.74 -5.34 19.18
N ILE A 28 18.76 -4.03 19.47
CA ILE A 28 19.60 -3.08 18.73
C ILE A 28 21.09 -3.43 18.85
N GLU A 29 21.53 -3.78 20.07
CA GLU A 29 22.92 -4.16 20.32
C GLU A 29 23.31 -5.46 19.61
N THR A 30 22.40 -6.44 19.59
CA THR A 30 22.60 -7.72 18.88
C THR A 30 22.71 -7.50 17.39
N MET A 31 21.84 -6.66 16.80
CA MET A 31 21.92 -6.31 15.39
C MET A 31 23.24 -5.59 15.06
N ALA A 32 23.67 -4.64 15.90
CA ALA A 32 24.94 -3.95 15.74
C ALA A 32 26.13 -4.93 15.84
N ALA A 33 26.11 -5.85 16.80
CA ALA A 33 27.13 -6.90 16.96
C ALA A 33 27.17 -7.87 15.77
N ALA A 34 26.03 -8.11 15.12
CA ALA A 34 25.93 -8.87 13.88
C ALA A 34 26.40 -8.08 12.63
N GLY A 35 26.83 -6.82 12.79
CA GLY A 35 27.38 -5.99 11.72
C GLY A 35 26.40 -5.01 11.07
N ALA A 36 25.21 -4.80 11.66
CA ALA A 36 24.30 -3.77 11.19
C ALA A 36 24.87 -2.36 11.47
N GLY A 37 25.12 -1.59 10.40
CA GLY A 37 25.59 -0.20 10.49
C GLY A 37 24.53 0.86 10.20
N ALA A 38 23.34 0.46 9.74
CA ALA A 38 22.23 1.36 9.43
C ALA A 38 20.90 0.83 9.97
N PHE A 39 20.14 1.70 10.61
CA PHE A 39 18.86 1.43 11.27
C PHE A 39 17.81 2.37 10.69
N VAL A 40 16.84 1.81 9.96
CA VAL A 40 15.83 2.58 9.22
C VAL A 40 14.45 2.38 9.85
N GLU A 41 13.88 3.45 10.41
CA GLU A 41 12.53 3.46 10.97
C GLU A 41 11.50 3.66 9.86
N VAL A 42 10.63 2.67 9.69
CA VAL A 42 9.49 2.70 8.76
C VAL A 42 8.21 2.90 9.56
N GLY A 43 7.73 4.15 9.61
CA GLY A 43 6.58 4.53 10.43
C GLY A 43 6.55 6.03 10.70
N PRO A 44 5.45 6.57 11.23
CA PRO A 44 5.33 8.00 11.50
C PRO A 44 6.21 8.43 12.68
N LYS A 45 6.82 9.62 12.58
CA LYS A 45 7.68 10.30 13.57
C LYS A 45 9.14 9.85 13.49
N ARG A 46 9.78 9.57 14.65
CA ARG A 46 11.23 9.31 14.78
C ARG A 46 11.60 8.59 16.08
N ALA A 47 10.65 7.87 16.69
CA ALA A 47 10.83 7.36 18.05
C ALA A 47 11.92 6.28 18.08
N LEU A 48 11.85 5.32 17.16
CA LEU A 48 12.82 4.23 17.07
C LEU A 48 14.19 4.73 16.61
N THR A 49 14.21 5.74 15.74
CA THR A 49 15.43 6.42 15.29
C THR A 49 16.16 7.06 16.47
N VAL A 50 15.44 7.78 17.34
CA VAL A 50 16.02 8.40 18.55
C VAL A 50 16.55 7.34 19.50
N PHE A 51 15.78 6.28 19.76
CA PHE A 51 16.24 5.20 20.66
C PHE A 51 17.44 4.46 20.11
N ALA A 52 17.45 4.11 18.81
CA ALA A 52 18.60 3.48 18.18
C ALA A 52 19.85 4.37 18.26
N SER A 53 19.69 5.69 18.08
CA SER A 53 20.80 6.64 18.25
C SER A 53 21.33 6.72 19.67
N GLN A 54 20.45 6.65 20.68
CA GLN A 54 20.84 6.65 22.09
C GLN A 54 21.55 5.35 22.49
N ILE A 55 21.02 4.20 22.06
CA ILE A 55 21.59 2.88 22.39
C ILE A 55 22.98 2.70 21.77
N LEU A 56 23.23 3.31 20.62
CA LEU A 56 24.46 3.16 19.85
C LEU A 56 25.35 4.41 19.90
N GLU A 57 25.15 5.34 20.84
CA GLU A 57 25.83 6.64 20.85
C GLU A 57 27.37 6.54 20.76
N ASP A 58 27.97 5.53 21.39
CA ASP A 58 29.42 5.29 21.41
C ASP A 58 29.94 4.46 20.22
N ARG A 59 29.05 4.07 19.29
CA ARG A 59 29.38 3.22 18.14
C ARG A 59 29.07 3.91 16.82
N PRO A 60 29.91 3.74 15.77
CA PRO A 60 29.56 4.22 14.44
C PRO A 60 28.27 3.56 13.95
N HIS A 61 27.22 4.36 13.77
CA HIS A 61 25.92 3.91 13.29
C HIS A 61 25.23 5.01 12.48
N LEU A 62 24.26 4.61 11.67
CA LEU A 62 23.35 5.50 10.97
C LEU A 62 21.91 5.17 11.39
N ALA A 63 21.21 6.10 12.02
CA ALA A 63 19.79 5.96 12.33
C ALA A 63 18.97 6.95 11.49
N VAL A 64 17.94 6.45 10.79
CA VAL A 64 17.18 7.22 9.79
C VAL A 64 15.68 6.99 9.92
N MET A 65 14.91 8.07 10.00
CA MET A 65 13.44 8.04 9.93
C MET A 65 12.96 8.22 8.49
N THR A 66 11.88 7.55 8.09
CA THR A 66 11.35 7.64 6.71
C THR A 66 10.10 8.51 6.57
N ASN A 67 9.45 8.88 7.68
CA ASN A 67 8.21 9.65 7.65
C ASN A 67 8.03 10.48 8.93
N HIS A 68 7.94 11.81 8.82
CA HIS A 68 7.68 12.68 9.97
C HIS A 68 6.50 13.64 9.70
N PRO A 69 5.40 13.58 10.47
CA PRO A 69 4.19 14.37 10.22
C PRO A 69 4.41 15.89 10.10
N LYS A 70 5.31 16.46 10.91
CA LYS A 70 5.63 17.90 10.87
C LYS A 70 6.57 18.32 9.74
N GLN A 71 7.34 17.38 9.18
CA GLN A 71 8.27 17.66 8.08
C GLN A 71 7.63 17.32 6.72
N GLY A 72 6.60 16.47 6.72
CA GLY A 72 5.92 15.99 5.53
C GLY A 72 6.54 14.68 5.02
N GLY A 73 5.69 13.72 4.65
CA GLY A 73 6.13 12.36 4.27
C GLY A 73 7.14 12.35 3.11
N THR A 74 6.88 13.12 2.04
CA THR A 74 7.80 13.21 0.90
C THR A 74 9.15 13.80 1.27
N ALA A 75 9.17 14.87 2.07
CA ALA A 75 10.42 15.51 2.48
C ALA A 75 11.24 14.58 3.39
N SER A 76 10.62 13.98 4.41
CA SER A 76 11.29 13.01 5.29
C SER A 76 11.83 11.81 4.53
N PHE A 77 11.08 11.30 3.55
CA PHE A 77 11.51 10.17 2.74
C PHE A 77 12.71 10.51 1.84
N LEU A 78 12.68 11.66 1.15
CA LEU A 78 13.81 12.11 0.33
C LEU A 78 15.05 12.38 1.18
N SER A 79 14.89 12.95 2.38
CA SER A 79 15.97 13.10 3.35
C SER A 79 16.56 11.76 3.78
N ALA A 80 15.73 10.74 4.01
CA ALA A 80 16.17 9.38 4.33
C ALA A 80 17.04 8.79 3.22
N LEU A 81 16.60 8.90 1.97
CA LEU A 81 17.37 8.45 0.80
C LEU A 81 18.70 9.20 0.67
N GLY A 82 18.71 10.50 0.93
CA GLY A 82 19.92 11.32 0.92
C GLY A 82 20.93 10.90 2.01
N MET A 83 20.46 10.66 3.23
CA MET A 83 21.30 10.20 4.34
C MET A 83 21.91 8.82 4.06
N LEU A 84 21.12 7.89 3.51
CA LEU A 84 21.63 6.59 3.08
C LEU A 84 22.68 6.73 1.97
N ALA A 85 22.45 7.59 0.98
CA ALA A 85 23.40 7.83 -0.10
C ALA A 85 24.73 8.40 0.40
N LEU A 86 24.69 9.37 1.33
CA LEU A 86 25.88 9.95 1.95
C LEU A 86 26.67 8.93 2.78
N ALA A 87 25.98 7.96 3.39
CA ALA A 87 26.60 6.84 4.09
C ALA A 87 27.14 5.73 3.15
N GLY A 88 27.26 6.00 1.85
CA GLY A 88 27.72 5.03 0.85
C GLY A 88 26.70 3.96 0.49
N ARG A 89 25.46 4.07 0.99
CA ARG A 89 24.33 3.20 0.68
C ARG A 89 23.40 3.90 -0.32
N VAL A 90 23.94 4.24 -1.49
CA VAL A 90 23.18 4.91 -2.56
C VAL A 90 21.94 4.07 -2.88
N PRO A 91 20.72 4.59 -2.65
CA PRO A 91 19.52 3.85 -2.97
C PRO A 91 19.47 3.60 -4.47
N SER A 92 19.62 2.33 -4.85
CA SER A 92 19.39 1.90 -6.23
C SER A 92 17.90 1.74 -6.39
N LEU A 93 17.25 2.77 -6.94
CA LEU A 93 15.88 2.61 -7.40
C LEU A 93 15.89 1.57 -8.51
N PRO A 94 15.14 0.47 -8.35
CA PRO A 94 14.99 -0.50 -9.42
C PRO A 94 14.51 0.25 -10.66
N ASN A 95 15.17 0.06 -11.80
CA ASN A 95 14.66 0.63 -13.04
C ASN A 95 13.22 0.12 -13.28
N GLY A 96 12.42 0.84 -14.07
CA GLY A 96 11.02 0.44 -14.33
C GLY A 96 10.86 -0.95 -14.95
N SER A 97 11.95 -1.57 -15.42
CA SER A 97 12.03 -2.94 -15.93
C SER A 97 12.65 -3.93 -14.93
N SER A 98 12.92 -3.53 -13.68
CA SER A 98 13.72 -4.31 -12.75
C SER A 98 12.90 -5.41 -12.11
N ASP A 99 13.47 -6.61 -12.07
CA ASP A 99 12.85 -7.82 -11.52
C ASP A 99 12.49 -7.72 -10.03
N VAL A 100 13.02 -6.73 -9.31
CA VAL A 100 12.68 -6.42 -7.91
C VAL A 100 11.27 -5.79 -7.78
N LEU A 101 10.75 -5.16 -8.84
CA LEU A 101 9.40 -4.59 -8.86
C LEU A 101 8.36 -5.67 -9.16
N THR A 102 7.10 -5.44 -8.82
CA THR A 102 6.02 -6.31 -9.32
C THR A 102 5.77 -6.00 -10.79
N GLU A 103 5.31 -6.99 -11.56
CA GLU A 103 5.02 -6.80 -12.98
C GLU A 103 3.98 -5.71 -13.23
N ALA A 104 2.98 -5.61 -12.36
CA ALA A 104 1.99 -4.53 -12.38
C ALA A 104 2.63 -3.14 -12.23
N PHE A 105 3.64 -3.00 -11.36
CA PHE A 105 4.35 -1.73 -11.17
C PHE A 105 5.26 -1.42 -12.36
N ARG A 106 5.88 -2.43 -12.98
CA ARG A 106 6.70 -2.28 -14.20
C ARG A 106 5.88 -1.91 -15.44
N ALA A 107 4.67 -2.44 -15.56
CA ALA A 107 3.77 -2.17 -16.69
C ALA A 107 3.35 -0.69 -16.77
N GLY A 108 3.32 0.00 -15.63
CA GLY A 108 2.84 1.37 -15.51
C GLY A 108 1.33 1.49 -15.76
N PRO A 109 0.76 2.70 -15.65
CA PRO A 109 -0.67 2.93 -15.85
C PRO A 109 -1.08 2.64 -17.29
N THR A 110 -2.20 1.94 -17.49
CA THR A 110 -2.74 1.56 -18.82
C THR A 110 -3.04 2.80 -19.68
N GLU A 111 -3.35 3.94 -19.05
CA GLU A 111 -3.60 5.21 -19.72
C GLU A 111 -2.33 5.75 -20.41
N ALA A 112 -1.14 5.43 -19.90
CA ALA A 112 0.14 5.78 -20.52
C ALA A 112 0.38 5.04 -21.85
N TRP A 113 -0.33 3.92 -22.07
CA TRP A 113 -0.26 3.09 -23.27
C TRP A 113 -1.44 3.34 -24.23
N ALA A 114 -2.61 3.72 -23.71
CA ALA A 114 -3.79 4.06 -24.52
C ALA A 114 -3.72 5.47 -25.14
N SER A 115 -2.92 6.36 -24.57
CA SER A 115 -2.73 7.70 -25.11
C SER A 115 -1.49 7.80 -26.00
N ALA A 116 -1.65 7.56 -27.30
CA ALA A 116 -0.85 8.34 -28.25
C ALA A 116 -1.28 9.81 -28.08
N SER A 117 -0.49 10.58 -27.35
CA SER A 117 -0.65 12.02 -27.11
C SER A 117 -1.97 12.47 -26.45
N ALA A 118 -2.30 11.94 -25.27
CA ALA A 118 -3.01 12.78 -24.30
C ALA A 118 -1.95 13.59 -23.57
N GLN A 119 -1.59 14.75 -24.11
CA GLN A 119 -1.10 15.78 -23.20
C GLN A 119 -2.23 16.00 -22.21
N PRO A 120 -2.00 15.85 -20.88
CA PRO A 120 -3.01 16.23 -19.93
C PRO A 120 -3.33 17.70 -20.21
N VAL A 121 -4.54 17.98 -20.72
CA VAL A 121 -5.08 19.34 -20.77
C VAL A 121 -5.47 19.68 -19.33
N ARG A 122 -4.45 19.82 -18.49
CA ARG A 122 -4.55 20.62 -17.29
C ARG A 122 -4.49 22.05 -17.80
N SER A 123 -5.53 22.83 -17.54
CA SER A 123 -5.50 24.26 -17.84
C SER A 123 -4.25 24.88 -17.23
N SER A 124 -3.75 25.95 -17.84
CA SER A 124 -2.66 26.74 -17.26
C SER A 124 -2.96 27.13 -15.82
N GLU A 125 -4.24 27.35 -15.47
CA GLU A 125 -4.70 27.58 -14.09
C GLU A 125 -4.47 26.36 -13.18
N ALA A 126 -4.85 25.15 -13.58
CA ALA A 126 -4.64 23.96 -12.75
C ALA A 126 -3.14 23.63 -12.57
N HIS A 127 -2.31 23.94 -13.56
CA HIS A 127 -0.85 23.83 -13.45
C HIS A 127 -0.25 24.94 -12.57
N GLU A 128 -0.78 26.15 -12.67
CA GLU A 128 -0.31 27.30 -11.89
C GLU A 128 -0.75 27.21 -10.42
N ASP A 129 -1.93 26.66 -10.13
CA ASP A 129 -2.43 26.35 -8.79
C ASP A 129 -1.61 25.27 -8.10
N LEU A 130 -1.20 24.23 -8.83
CA LEU A 130 -0.34 23.19 -8.28
C LEU A 130 1.08 23.75 -8.03
N ARG A 131 1.57 24.60 -8.93
CA ARG A 131 2.89 25.23 -8.86
C ARG A 131 2.98 26.32 -7.76
N THR A 132 1.91 27.08 -7.51
CA THR A 132 1.83 28.05 -6.39
C THR A 132 1.72 27.35 -5.05
N ARG A 133 0.94 26.27 -4.94
CA ARG A 133 0.80 25.49 -3.69
C ARG A 133 2.03 24.64 -3.36
N ALA A 134 2.82 24.26 -4.36
CA ALA A 134 4.04 23.46 -4.18
C ALA A 134 5.33 24.30 -4.06
N ARG A 135 5.26 25.63 -4.05
CA ARG A 135 6.42 26.48 -3.78
C ARG A 135 6.80 26.40 -2.30
N PRO A 136 8.08 26.18 -1.97
CA PRO A 136 8.64 26.65 -0.70
C PRO A 136 8.40 28.17 -0.58
N LEU A 137 8.21 28.68 0.63
CA LEU A 137 8.14 30.13 0.91
C LEU A 137 9.25 30.89 0.15
N PRO A 138 8.98 32.11 -0.34
CA PRO A 138 9.68 32.71 -1.47
C PRO A 138 11.19 32.79 -1.29
N SER A 139 11.93 32.29 -2.29
CA SER A 139 13.23 32.83 -2.69
C SER A 139 13.11 33.32 -4.14
N ASN A 140 13.74 34.46 -4.41
CA ASN A 140 13.44 35.37 -5.51
C ASN A 140 13.50 34.75 -6.93
N GLY A 141 12.37 34.84 -7.64
CA GLY A 141 12.27 35.34 -9.02
C GLY A 141 12.78 34.48 -10.20
N GLY A 142 11.83 33.95 -11.00
CA GLY A 142 12.08 33.63 -12.42
C GLY A 142 11.22 32.48 -13.00
N THR A 143 10.32 32.78 -13.92
CA THR A 143 9.45 31.84 -14.68
C THR A 143 9.17 32.48 -16.07
N PRO A 144 8.65 31.76 -17.09
CA PRO A 144 9.06 30.52 -17.76
C PRO A 144 9.03 30.67 -19.31
N ALA A 145 9.34 29.63 -20.10
CA ALA A 145 8.82 29.51 -21.47
C ALA A 145 8.75 28.05 -21.97
N VAL A 146 7.61 27.71 -22.57
CA VAL A 146 7.27 26.44 -23.23
C VAL A 146 7.51 26.59 -24.73
N ALA A 147 8.10 25.59 -25.39
CA ALA A 147 8.05 25.47 -26.86
C ALA A 147 8.04 24.01 -27.32
N GLN A 148 7.24 23.77 -28.35
CA GLN A 148 6.76 22.51 -28.90
C GLN A 148 7.86 21.58 -29.44
N ALA A 149 7.68 20.27 -29.26
CA ALA A 149 8.50 19.26 -29.92
C ALA A 149 7.96 19.01 -31.34
N VAL A 150 8.51 19.74 -32.30
CA VAL A 150 8.62 19.27 -33.69
C VAL A 150 9.88 18.42 -33.75
N THR A 151 9.78 17.19 -34.27
CA THR A 151 10.97 16.42 -34.64
C THR A 151 11.58 17.03 -35.89
N THR A 152 12.30 18.13 -35.72
CA THR A 152 13.37 18.54 -36.62
C THR A 152 14.68 18.10 -35.98
N THR A 153 15.52 17.38 -36.71
CA THR A 153 16.94 17.26 -36.41
C THR A 153 17.54 18.67 -36.41
N ALA A 154 17.55 19.30 -35.24
CA ALA A 154 18.21 20.55 -34.99
C ALA A 154 19.35 20.26 -34.01
N THR A 155 20.59 20.31 -34.51
CA THR A 155 21.78 20.47 -33.69
C THR A 155 21.62 21.77 -32.88
N LYS A 156 21.22 21.67 -31.61
CA LYS A 156 21.28 22.82 -30.72
C LYS A 156 22.73 23.26 -30.57
N PRO A 157 23.01 24.58 -30.58
CA PRO A 157 24.35 25.09 -30.30
C PRO A 157 24.78 24.60 -28.92
N VAL A 158 25.97 24.00 -28.84
CA VAL A 158 26.61 23.72 -27.56
C VAL A 158 26.79 25.06 -26.86
N ASP A 159 26.26 25.21 -25.64
CA ASP A 159 26.51 26.40 -24.83
C ASP A 159 28.05 26.58 -24.73
N PRO A 160 28.61 27.70 -25.23
CA PRO A 160 30.05 27.93 -25.23
C PRO A 160 30.66 27.83 -23.82
N ALA A 161 29.93 28.25 -22.79
CA ALA A 161 30.39 28.14 -21.41
C ALA A 161 30.49 26.67 -20.95
N GLU A 162 29.51 25.85 -21.35
CA GLU A 162 29.49 24.42 -21.05
C GLU A 162 30.57 23.65 -21.83
N ALA A 163 30.88 24.07 -23.07
CA ALA A 163 31.96 23.49 -23.86
C ALA A 163 33.34 23.73 -23.21
N LEU A 164 33.57 24.94 -22.68
CA LEU A 164 34.79 25.30 -21.98
C LEU A 164 34.93 24.52 -20.67
N ALA A 165 33.85 24.45 -19.88
CA ALA A 165 33.82 23.69 -18.64
C ALA A 165 34.03 22.17 -18.86
N ALA A 166 33.46 21.62 -19.92
CA ALA A 166 33.65 20.22 -20.29
C ALA A 166 35.08 19.94 -20.76
N TYR A 167 35.67 20.83 -21.55
CA TYR A 167 37.05 20.70 -22.02
C TYR A 167 38.06 20.71 -20.85
N VAL A 168 37.95 21.69 -19.95
CA VAL A 168 38.82 21.76 -18.77
C VAL A 168 38.58 20.57 -17.82
N GLY A 169 37.32 20.20 -17.61
CA GLY A 169 36.94 19.05 -16.79
C GLY A 169 37.54 17.73 -17.29
N ASP A 170 37.57 17.50 -18.61
CA ASP A 170 38.19 16.31 -19.23
C ASP A 170 39.70 16.26 -18.96
N ARG A 171 40.39 17.41 -19.00
CA ARG A 171 41.83 17.50 -18.78
C ARG A 171 42.22 17.27 -17.32
N LEU A 172 41.38 17.75 -16.39
CA LEU A 172 41.54 17.49 -14.96
C LEU A 172 41.25 16.02 -14.62
N ALA A 173 40.14 15.48 -15.11
CA ALA A 173 39.72 14.09 -14.88
C ALA A 173 40.79 13.07 -15.28
N ALA A 174 41.50 13.33 -16.39
CA ALA A 174 42.57 12.47 -16.87
C ALA A 174 43.73 12.30 -15.87
N LEU A 175 43.88 13.19 -14.88
CA LEU A 175 44.97 13.16 -13.90
C LEU A 175 44.51 12.95 -12.46
N CYS A 176 43.28 13.33 -12.09
CA CYS A 176 42.78 13.18 -10.72
C CYS A 176 41.91 11.92 -10.50
N GLY A 177 41.55 11.18 -11.56
CA GLY A 177 40.77 9.94 -11.46
C GLY A 177 39.27 10.14 -11.19
N TYR A 178 38.82 11.37 -10.91
CA TYR A 178 37.41 11.72 -10.83
C TYR A 178 36.78 11.87 -12.23
N PRO A 179 35.48 11.56 -12.41
CA PRO A 179 34.80 11.83 -13.67
C PRO A 179 34.76 13.33 -14.00
N ALA A 180 34.92 13.72 -15.27
CA ALA A 180 35.03 15.11 -15.74
C ALA A 180 33.91 16.06 -15.29
N ARG A 181 32.72 15.54 -15.00
CA ARG A 181 31.59 16.32 -14.44
C ARG A 181 31.81 16.81 -13.00
N PHE A 182 32.66 16.12 -12.24
CA PHE A 182 33.03 16.51 -10.87
C PHE A 182 34.24 17.46 -10.83
N CYS A 183 34.96 17.62 -11.94
CA CYS A 183 36.12 18.49 -12.06
C CYS A 183 35.73 19.89 -12.59
N ARG A 184 34.70 20.51 -12.00
CA ARG A 184 34.11 21.77 -12.47
C ARG A 184 33.74 22.69 -11.30
N GLY A 185 33.55 23.97 -11.58
CA GLY A 185 33.13 24.96 -10.58
C GLY A 185 34.23 25.33 -9.59
N ALA A 186 33.86 25.77 -8.39
CA ALA A 186 34.77 26.31 -7.37
C ALA A 186 35.41 25.23 -6.47
N VAL A 187 35.58 24.00 -6.98
CA VAL A 187 36.24 22.92 -6.23
C VAL A 187 37.73 23.19 -6.15
N ASP A 188 38.33 23.07 -4.96
CA ASP A 188 39.77 23.25 -4.80
C ASP A 188 40.55 22.13 -5.52
N LEU A 189 41.53 22.49 -6.36
CA LEU A 189 42.30 21.52 -7.15
C LEU A 189 43.14 20.59 -6.28
N ARG A 190 43.64 21.06 -5.13
CA ARG A 190 44.55 20.31 -4.25
C ARG A 190 43.77 19.60 -3.14
N LEU A 191 43.07 20.37 -2.33
CA LEU A 191 42.30 19.86 -1.19
C LEU A 191 41.02 19.14 -1.63
N GLY A 192 40.42 19.55 -2.75
CA GLY A 192 39.20 18.95 -3.28
C GLY A 192 39.46 17.79 -4.25
N LEU A 193 40.25 18.02 -5.30
CA LEU A 193 40.54 17.00 -6.33
C LEU A 193 41.79 16.16 -6.04
N GLY A 194 42.52 16.44 -4.97
CA GLY A 194 43.70 15.66 -4.57
C GLY A 194 44.91 15.83 -5.51
N MET A 195 44.95 16.88 -6.34
CA MET A 195 46.01 17.05 -7.33
C MET A 195 47.29 17.61 -6.71
N THR A 196 48.43 17.08 -7.13
CA THR A 196 49.75 17.66 -6.78
C THR A 196 50.05 18.90 -7.61
N ASP A 197 50.98 19.75 -7.15
CA ASP A 197 51.44 20.92 -7.92
C ASP A 197 51.96 20.53 -9.32
N ALA A 198 52.62 19.38 -9.43
CA ALA A 198 53.10 18.84 -10.70
C ALA A 198 51.94 18.45 -11.63
N SER A 199 50.87 17.85 -11.08
CA SER A 199 49.67 17.49 -11.83
C SER A 199 48.91 18.74 -12.32
N VAL A 200 48.79 19.77 -11.49
CA VAL A 200 48.16 21.04 -11.87
C VAL A 200 48.99 21.74 -12.95
N ALA A 201 50.31 21.81 -12.80
CA ALA A 201 51.21 22.37 -13.81
C ALA A 201 51.11 21.64 -15.16
N SER A 202 50.94 20.31 -15.13
CA SER A 202 50.74 19.50 -16.33
C SER A 202 49.43 19.85 -17.06
N VAL A 203 48.33 20.07 -16.34
CA VAL A 203 47.07 20.53 -16.94
C VAL A 203 47.23 21.92 -17.54
N VAL A 204 47.83 22.86 -16.80
CA VAL A 204 48.07 24.24 -17.29
C VAL A 204 48.92 24.24 -18.57
N GLN A 205 49.98 23.43 -18.60
CA GLN A 205 50.83 23.30 -19.79
C GLN A 205 50.08 22.70 -20.97
N ARG A 206 49.22 21.70 -20.74
CA ARG A 206 48.39 21.09 -21.77
C ARG A 206 47.35 22.06 -22.33
N LEU A 207 46.71 22.86 -21.47
CA LEU A 207 45.77 23.91 -21.90
C LEU A 207 46.48 24.97 -22.76
N ARG A 208 47.71 25.38 -22.39
CA ARG A 208 48.54 26.30 -23.20
C ARG A 208 48.89 25.74 -24.57
N SER A 209 49.08 24.42 -24.70
CA SER A 209 49.46 23.79 -25.97
C SER A 209 48.28 23.51 -26.89
N GLU A 210 47.09 23.28 -26.34
CA GLU A 210 45.96 22.76 -27.11
C GLU A 210 44.88 23.82 -27.37
N ALA A 211 44.72 24.80 -26.49
CA ALA A 211 43.60 25.74 -26.52
C ALA A 211 44.04 27.20 -26.66
N SER A 212 43.14 28.05 -27.14
CA SER A 212 43.36 29.50 -27.17
C SER A 212 43.10 30.05 -25.76
N LEU A 213 44.10 30.68 -25.15
CA LEU A 213 44.01 31.24 -23.80
C LEU A 213 43.88 32.77 -23.80
N ASP A 214 43.29 33.29 -22.73
CA ASP A 214 43.26 34.72 -22.44
C ASP A 214 44.58 35.16 -21.76
N PRO A 215 45.39 36.03 -22.40
CA PRO A 215 46.68 36.46 -21.85
C PRO A 215 46.56 37.28 -20.57
N ASP A 216 45.38 37.84 -20.29
CA ASP A 216 45.13 38.69 -19.12
C ASP A 216 44.73 37.89 -17.85
N VAL A 217 44.60 36.55 -17.96
CA VAL A 217 44.22 35.67 -16.85
C VAL A 217 45.43 34.85 -16.39
N ASP A 218 45.79 34.97 -15.11
CA ASP A 218 46.83 34.12 -14.52
C ASP A 218 46.32 32.69 -14.31
N ILE A 219 46.57 31.85 -15.31
CA ILE A 219 46.25 30.42 -15.27
C ILE A 219 47.20 29.61 -14.37
N ALA A 220 48.39 30.13 -14.05
CA ALA A 220 49.39 29.39 -13.25
C ALA A 220 49.04 29.43 -11.75
N GLY A 221 48.39 30.51 -11.30
CA GLY A 221 47.90 30.67 -9.93
C GLY A 221 46.56 30.00 -9.62
N ALA A 222 45.92 29.35 -10.60
CA ALA A 222 44.56 28.83 -10.46
C ALA A 222 44.43 27.82 -9.31
N GLN A 223 43.43 28.03 -8.45
CA GLN A 223 43.07 27.17 -7.32
C GLN A 223 41.84 26.31 -7.63
N THR A 224 41.04 26.68 -8.64
CA THR A 224 39.80 25.98 -8.98
C THR A 224 39.66 25.71 -10.49
N PRO A 225 38.89 24.68 -10.89
CA PRO A 225 38.53 24.47 -12.30
C PRO A 225 37.86 25.67 -12.96
N ALA A 226 37.04 26.43 -12.22
CA ALA A 226 36.38 27.63 -12.75
C ALA A 226 37.38 28.72 -13.18
N GLU A 227 38.49 28.88 -12.46
CA GLU A 227 39.56 29.82 -12.83
C GLU A 227 40.32 29.36 -14.07
N LEU A 228 40.57 28.05 -14.20
CA LEU A 228 41.14 27.46 -15.43
C LEU A 228 40.20 27.64 -16.63
N VAL A 229 38.89 27.46 -16.45
CA VAL A 229 37.87 27.69 -17.49
C VAL A 229 37.86 29.13 -17.95
N ARG A 230 37.97 30.10 -17.03
CA ARG A 230 38.02 31.53 -17.35
C ARG A 230 39.23 31.90 -18.22
N ALA A 231 40.32 31.15 -18.14
CA ALA A 231 41.51 31.36 -18.96
C ALA A 231 41.37 30.80 -20.39
N VAL A 232 40.43 29.91 -20.67
CA VAL A 232 40.26 29.29 -22.00
C VAL A 232 39.22 30.06 -22.82
N ARG A 233 39.61 30.58 -23.99
CA ARG A 233 38.72 31.30 -24.92
C ARG A 233 37.92 30.34 -25.81
N ALA A 234 38.55 29.26 -26.25
CA ALA A 234 37.91 28.22 -27.05
C ALA A 234 38.65 26.88 -26.90
N PRO A 235 37.93 25.73 -26.86
CA PRO A 235 38.56 24.42 -26.93
C PRO A 235 39.28 24.18 -28.28
N PRO A 236 40.17 23.19 -28.38
CA PRO A 236 40.91 22.87 -29.59
C PRO A 236 39.98 22.45 -30.73
N ALA A 237 40.31 22.83 -31.97
CA ALA A 237 39.62 22.31 -33.15
C ALA A 237 39.83 20.79 -33.26
N GLY A 238 38.75 20.01 -33.09
CA GLY A 238 38.78 18.54 -33.10
C GLY A 238 38.73 17.88 -31.72
N TRP A 239 38.69 18.63 -30.62
CA TRP A 239 38.35 18.05 -29.32
C TRP A 239 36.90 17.56 -29.30
N ILE A 240 36.69 16.36 -28.77
CA ILE A 240 35.38 15.74 -28.57
C ILE A 240 35.27 15.40 -27.07
N PRO A 241 34.15 15.75 -26.40
CA PRO A 241 33.96 15.43 -24.98
C PRO A 241 34.08 13.93 -24.69
N ALA A 242 34.84 13.57 -23.65
CA ALA A 242 35.08 12.17 -23.27
C ALA A 242 33.80 11.44 -22.79
N ALA A 243 32.81 12.18 -22.30
CA ALA A 243 31.45 11.71 -22.08
C ALA A 243 30.50 12.54 -22.95
N PRO A 244 29.58 11.92 -23.71
CA PRO A 244 28.72 12.68 -24.59
C PRO A 244 27.77 13.52 -23.72
N ALA A 245 27.76 14.84 -23.95
CA ALA A 245 26.81 15.76 -23.31
C ALA A 245 25.35 15.49 -23.71
N THR A 246 25.08 14.50 -24.57
CA THR A 246 23.74 14.01 -24.90
C THR A 246 23.76 12.51 -25.19
N ARG A 247 22.73 11.81 -24.68
CA ARG A 247 22.44 10.37 -24.77
C ARG A 247 22.77 9.76 -26.16
N ARG A 248 23.63 8.72 -26.22
CA ARG A 248 23.86 7.89 -27.43
C ARG A 248 22.84 6.73 -27.51
N PRO A 249 22.36 6.35 -28.71
CA PRO A 249 21.54 5.16 -28.91
C PRO A 249 22.43 3.91 -28.91
N ILE A 250 21.97 2.85 -28.24
CA ILE A 250 22.67 1.56 -28.15
C ILE A 250 22.14 0.64 -29.24
N THR A 251 23.04 0.08 -30.06
CA THR A 251 22.78 -1.07 -30.93
C THR A 251 23.21 -2.32 -30.17
N THR A 252 22.28 -3.20 -29.82
CA THR A 252 22.58 -4.47 -29.13
C THR A 252 22.32 -5.64 -30.07
N THR A 253 23.35 -6.43 -30.32
CA THR A 253 23.27 -7.72 -31.03
C THR A 253 22.62 -8.75 -30.09
N ALA A 254 21.46 -9.29 -30.44
CA ALA A 254 20.72 -10.24 -29.63
C ALA A 254 21.23 -11.68 -29.85
N VAL A 255 21.69 -12.32 -28.77
CA VAL A 255 21.73 -13.78 -28.65
C VAL A 255 20.36 -14.19 -28.13
N THR A 256 19.57 -14.89 -28.97
CA THR A 256 18.25 -15.39 -28.62
C THR A 256 18.38 -16.63 -27.73
N ASN A 257 18.52 -16.42 -26.43
CA ASN A 257 18.08 -17.43 -25.48
C ASN A 257 16.56 -17.36 -25.44
N ALA A 258 15.88 -18.49 -25.68
CA ALA A 258 14.43 -18.57 -25.55
C ALA A 258 14.04 -18.03 -24.17
N VAL A 259 13.38 -16.88 -24.17
CA VAL A 259 12.87 -16.22 -22.98
C VAL A 259 11.79 -17.14 -22.44
N HIS A 260 12.08 -17.86 -21.36
CA HIS A 260 11.02 -18.50 -20.58
C HIS A 260 10.18 -17.36 -20.01
N ASP A 261 9.03 -17.09 -20.62
CA ASP A 261 8.10 -16.08 -20.16
C ASP A 261 7.45 -16.57 -18.86
N PRO A 262 7.83 -16.05 -17.67
CA PRO A 262 7.29 -16.52 -16.39
C PRO A 262 5.80 -16.17 -16.22
N MET A 263 5.27 -15.34 -17.12
CA MET A 263 3.88 -14.95 -17.18
C MET A 263 3.18 -15.46 -18.45
N ALA A 264 3.86 -16.19 -19.34
CA ALA A 264 3.23 -16.76 -20.54
C ALA A 264 2.07 -17.65 -20.12
N ASP A 265 2.31 -18.46 -19.08
CA ASP A 265 1.30 -19.35 -18.54
C ASP A 265 0.12 -18.60 -17.92
N ARG A 266 0.29 -17.41 -17.33
CA ARG A 266 -0.82 -16.60 -16.78
C ARG A 266 -1.47 -15.67 -17.81
N ARG A 267 -0.76 -15.23 -18.84
CA ARG A 267 -1.34 -14.56 -20.01
C ARG A 267 -2.17 -15.52 -20.85
N ALA A 268 -1.71 -16.77 -20.95
CA ALA A 268 -2.46 -17.86 -21.58
C ALA A 268 -3.57 -18.42 -20.67
N ASN A 269 -3.41 -18.36 -19.33
CA ASN A 269 -4.38 -18.82 -18.35
C ASN A 269 -4.58 -17.80 -17.21
N PRO A 270 -5.31 -16.69 -17.47
CA PRO A 270 -5.54 -15.65 -16.46
C PRO A 270 -6.49 -16.13 -15.37
N TYR A 271 -6.34 -15.58 -14.16
CA TYR A 271 -7.39 -15.69 -13.15
C TYR A 271 -8.63 -14.96 -13.63
N VAL A 272 -9.78 -15.60 -13.47
CA VAL A 272 -11.07 -15.05 -13.87
C VAL A 272 -12.01 -15.03 -12.67
N ILE A 273 -12.73 -13.92 -12.53
CA ILE A 273 -13.86 -13.83 -11.61
C ILE A 273 -15.07 -14.36 -12.36
N THR A 274 -15.61 -15.48 -11.91
CA THR A 274 -16.73 -16.15 -12.59
C THR A 274 -18.09 -15.79 -12.00
N GLY A 275 -18.13 -15.34 -10.75
CA GLY A 275 -19.34 -14.81 -10.14
C GLY A 275 -19.04 -13.83 -9.01
N VAL A 276 -19.96 -12.91 -8.81
CA VAL A 276 -19.90 -11.86 -7.78
C VAL A 276 -21.28 -11.70 -7.14
N SER A 277 -21.29 -11.27 -5.89
CA SER A 277 -22.50 -10.88 -5.19
C SER A 277 -22.19 -9.79 -4.19
N LEU A 278 -23.24 -9.10 -3.75
CA LEU A 278 -23.13 -8.01 -2.80
C LEU A 278 -24.39 -7.97 -1.95
N GLY A 279 -24.22 -7.70 -0.66
CA GLY A 279 -25.30 -7.29 0.23
C GLY A 279 -24.96 -5.91 0.78
N LEU A 280 -25.92 -4.98 0.80
CA LEU A 280 -25.71 -3.58 1.18
C LEU A 280 -26.78 -3.10 2.19
N PRO A 281 -26.43 -2.15 3.07
CA PRO A 281 -27.39 -1.41 3.88
C PRO A 281 -28.18 -0.37 3.03
N GLY A 282 -29.18 0.27 3.66
CA GLY A 282 -29.95 1.38 3.07
C GLY A 282 -31.04 1.01 2.05
N GLY A 283 -31.38 -0.28 1.94
CA GLY A 283 -32.53 -0.79 1.18
C GLY A 283 -33.56 -1.45 2.10
N GLU A 284 -34.61 -2.07 1.56
CA GLU A 284 -35.57 -2.81 2.40
C GLU A 284 -34.97 -4.12 2.93
N ARG A 285 -34.11 -4.77 2.13
CA ARG A 285 -33.38 -5.98 2.51
C ARG A 285 -31.87 -5.81 2.33
N VAL A 286 -31.08 -6.66 2.98
CA VAL A 286 -29.62 -6.69 2.78
C VAL A 286 -29.26 -7.18 1.37
N PHE A 287 -29.99 -8.17 0.86
CA PHE A 287 -29.75 -8.78 -0.47
C PHE A 287 -30.92 -8.55 -1.42
N ASP A 288 -31.03 -7.33 -1.94
CA ASP A 288 -31.96 -7.02 -3.04
C ASP A 288 -31.34 -7.32 -4.41
N GLU A 289 -32.18 -7.53 -5.43
CA GLU A 289 -31.69 -7.84 -6.79
C GLU A 289 -31.00 -6.65 -7.47
N ASP A 290 -31.29 -5.42 -7.04
CA ASP A 290 -30.82 -4.18 -7.66
C ASP A 290 -29.68 -3.49 -6.89
N VAL A 291 -29.04 -4.17 -5.94
CA VAL A 291 -27.97 -3.60 -5.08
C VAL A 291 -26.82 -2.98 -5.88
N PHE A 292 -26.44 -3.57 -7.02
CA PHE A 292 -25.40 -3.02 -7.88
C PHE A 292 -25.87 -1.75 -8.59
N GLU A 293 -27.10 -1.75 -9.10
CA GLU A 293 -27.72 -0.62 -9.77
C GLU A 293 -27.87 0.57 -8.83
N ARG A 294 -28.30 0.32 -7.58
CA ARG A 294 -28.39 1.35 -6.53
C ARG A 294 -27.04 2.03 -6.30
N LEU A 295 -25.97 1.25 -6.19
CA LEU A 295 -24.61 1.78 -6.03
C LEU A 295 -24.16 2.59 -7.25
N VAL A 296 -24.44 2.11 -8.47
CA VAL A 296 -24.11 2.83 -9.72
C VAL A 296 -24.89 4.14 -9.86
N ARG A 297 -26.13 4.20 -9.39
CA ARG A 297 -26.94 5.42 -9.32
C ARG A 297 -26.46 6.41 -8.25
N GLY A 298 -25.55 6.00 -7.38
CA GLY A 298 -25.07 6.81 -6.26
C GLY A 298 -26.08 6.95 -5.13
N GLU A 299 -26.95 5.97 -4.95
CA GLU A 299 -27.88 5.94 -3.82
C GLU A 299 -27.11 5.76 -2.50
N THR A 300 -27.49 6.53 -1.47
CA THR A 300 -26.84 6.44 -0.17
C THR A 300 -27.14 5.09 0.50
N CYS A 301 -26.11 4.50 1.12
CA CYS A 301 -26.22 3.28 1.92
C CYS A 301 -26.14 3.57 3.42
N ILE A 302 -26.15 4.85 3.81
CA ILE A 302 -26.14 5.29 5.21
C ILE A 302 -27.38 6.12 5.51
N GLU A 303 -27.88 5.97 6.73
CA GLU A 303 -29.04 6.69 7.25
C GLU A 303 -28.76 7.20 8.67
N GLU A 304 -29.57 8.17 9.12
CA GLU A 304 -29.49 8.66 10.49
C GLU A 304 -30.07 7.63 11.47
N VAL A 305 -29.26 7.23 12.45
CA VAL A 305 -29.70 6.26 13.46
C VAL A 305 -30.65 6.91 14.47
N SER A 306 -31.52 6.12 15.08
CA SER A 306 -32.47 6.63 16.08
C SER A 306 -31.78 7.25 17.31
N ASP A 307 -32.47 8.16 18.00
CA ASP A 307 -31.95 8.78 19.23
C ASP A 307 -31.63 7.76 20.34
N ALA A 308 -32.35 6.64 20.41
CA ALA A 308 -32.03 5.56 21.34
C ALA A 308 -30.67 4.90 21.00
N TYR A 309 -30.36 4.75 19.70
CA TYR A 309 -29.09 4.24 19.21
C TYR A 309 -27.93 5.22 19.48
N LYS A 310 -28.18 6.53 19.29
CA LYS A 310 -27.22 7.58 19.63
C LYS A 310 -26.94 7.63 21.13
N GLN A 311 -28.00 7.56 21.94
CA GLN A 311 -27.90 7.59 23.41
C GLN A 311 -27.08 6.42 23.94
N ALA A 312 -27.29 5.20 23.42
CA ALA A 312 -26.51 4.03 23.83
C ALA A 312 -25.01 4.17 23.56
N LEU A 313 -24.62 4.91 22.51
CA LEU A 313 -23.22 5.25 22.22
C LEU A 313 -22.73 6.36 23.17
N LEU A 314 -23.51 7.43 23.35
CA LEU A 314 -23.18 8.55 24.23
C LEU A 314 -22.97 8.10 25.68
N ASP A 315 -23.79 7.16 26.16
CA ASP A 315 -23.72 6.57 27.52
C ASP A 315 -22.39 5.84 27.79
N ARG A 316 -21.58 5.56 26.76
CA ARG A 316 -20.22 5.04 26.94
C ARG A 316 -19.25 6.07 27.51
N ASN A 317 -19.66 7.34 27.61
CA ASN A 317 -18.89 8.41 28.25
C ASN A 317 -17.46 8.48 27.70
N ILE A 318 -17.34 8.57 26.37
CA ILE A 318 -16.05 8.55 25.69
C ILE A 318 -15.35 9.91 25.73
N VAL A 319 -14.01 9.87 25.73
CA VAL A 319 -13.17 11.00 25.35
C VAL A 319 -12.72 10.76 23.91
N ARG A 320 -13.01 11.72 23.03
CA ARG A 320 -12.76 11.63 21.59
C ARG A 320 -11.60 12.50 21.14
N LEU A 321 -10.91 12.01 20.13
CA LEU A 321 -9.88 12.75 19.43
C LEU A 321 -10.53 13.68 18.38
N VAL A 322 -10.37 14.99 18.57
CA VAL A 322 -10.85 16.04 17.66
C VAL A 322 -9.70 16.53 16.79
N LYS A 323 -9.91 16.53 15.47
CA LYS A 323 -8.93 17.00 14.49
C LYS A 323 -9.31 18.40 14.03
N GLY A 324 -8.51 19.40 14.41
CA GLY A 324 -8.67 20.77 13.95
C GLY A 324 -8.32 20.92 12.47
N ARG A 325 -8.95 21.88 11.79
CA ARG A 325 -8.70 22.16 10.36
C ARG A 325 -7.28 22.70 10.09
N ASP A 326 -6.63 23.21 11.12
CA ASP A 326 -5.23 23.65 11.15
C ASP A 326 -4.23 22.49 11.40
N GLY A 327 -4.73 21.26 11.56
CA GLY A 327 -3.92 20.08 11.87
C GLY A 327 -3.65 19.88 13.36
N SER A 328 -4.27 20.68 14.24
CA SER A 328 -4.26 20.43 15.68
C SER A 328 -5.04 19.15 16.03
N VAL A 329 -4.66 18.53 17.14
CA VAL A 329 -5.33 17.35 17.69
C VAL A 329 -5.60 17.60 19.15
N ASP A 330 -6.84 17.49 19.56
CA ASP A 330 -7.29 17.68 20.94
C ASP A 330 -8.12 16.48 21.41
N MET A 331 -8.19 16.30 22.73
CA MET A 331 -9.02 15.26 23.35
C MET A 331 -10.18 15.95 24.07
N SER A 332 -11.41 15.73 23.63
CA SER A 332 -12.60 16.32 24.23
C SER A 332 -13.57 15.23 24.71
N PRO A 333 -14.30 15.41 25.82
CA PRO A 333 -15.44 14.57 26.12
C PRO A 333 -16.49 14.60 25.00
N ALA A 334 -17.25 13.52 24.83
CA ALA A 334 -18.47 13.52 24.04
C ALA A 334 -19.67 13.72 24.98
N GLU A 335 -20.35 14.87 24.87
CA GLU A 335 -21.43 15.25 25.79
C GLU A 335 -22.79 15.33 25.09
N THR A 336 -22.80 15.47 23.76
CA THR A 336 -23.99 15.62 22.94
C THR A 336 -23.97 14.68 21.73
N PHE A 337 -25.12 14.50 21.07
CA PHE A 337 -25.18 13.70 19.83
C PHE A 337 -24.28 14.23 18.71
N GLY A 338 -24.03 15.54 18.66
CA GLY A 338 -23.12 16.14 17.67
C GLY A 338 -21.64 15.76 17.86
N ASP A 339 -21.29 15.17 19.01
CA ASP A 339 -19.94 14.71 19.33
C ASP A 339 -19.68 13.27 18.89
N ILE A 340 -20.72 12.53 18.47
CA ILE A 340 -20.67 11.10 18.17
C ILE A 340 -21.16 10.81 16.76
N PRO A 341 -20.87 9.63 16.18
CA PRO A 341 -21.42 9.22 14.92
C PRO A 341 -22.95 9.17 14.95
N GLN A 342 -23.56 9.79 13.95
CA GLN A 342 -25.02 9.89 13.83
C GLN A 342 -25.58 9.15 12.61
N LEU A 343 -24.71 8.85 11.63
CA LEU A 343 -25.06 8.08 10.44
C LEU A 343 -24.40 6.71 10.48
N ALA A 344 -25.11 5.70 9.98
CA ALA A 344 -24.58 4.34 9.88
C ALA A 344 -25.21 3.61 8.69
N GLY A 345 -24.48 2.62 8.16
CA GLY A 345 -25.09 1.60 7.31
C GLY A 345 -25.81 0.58 8.19
N VAL A 346 -27.13 0.60 8.20
CA VAL A 346 -27.95 -0.32 9.00
C VAL A 346 -28.41 -1.47 8.13
N ALA A 347 -28.18 -2.70 8.59
CA ALA A 347 -28.73 -3.88 7.95
C ALA A 347 -30.24 -3.94 8.22
N HIS A 348 -31.05 -3.99 7.16
CA HIS A 348 -32.50 -4.16 7.26
C HIS A 348 -32.88 -5.65 7.17
N ALA A 349 -33.99 -5.99 6.50
CA ALA A 349 -34.50 -7.35 6.50
C ALA A 349 -33.47 -8.34 5.93
N PHE A 350 -33.29 -9.44 6.66
CA PHE A 350 -32.44 -10.55 6.28
C PHE A 350 -32.86 -11.81 7.05
N ASP A 351 -33.21 -12.88 6.34
CA ASP A 351 -33.43 -14.21 6.91
C ASP A 351 -32.77 -15.27 6.02
N LEU A 352 -31.67 -15.84 6.52
CA LEU A 352 -30.91 -16.84 5.76
C LEU A 352 -31.70 -18.13 5.48
N ALA A 353 -32.61 -18.51 6.37
CA ALA A 353 -33.40 -19.72 6.21
C ALA A 353 -34.51 -19.54 5.17
N GLU A 354 -35.24 -18.43 5.25
CA GLU A 354 -36.33 -18.11 4.33
C GLU A 354 -35.82 -17.77 2.92
N GLU A 355 -34.82 -16.88 2.84
CA GLU A 355 -34.35 -16.36 1.55
C GLU A 355 -33.41 -17.32 0.80
N PHE A 356 -32.66 -18.17 1.52
CA PHE A 356 -31.62 -19.03 0.94
C PHE A 356 -31.81 -20.53 1.21
N GLY A 357 -32.84 -20.92 1.96
CA GLY A 357 -33.17 -22.33 2.21
C GLY A 357 -32.16 -23.05 3.11
N VAL A 358 -31.41 -22.32 3.94
CA VAL A 358 -30.50 -22.91 4.93
C VAL A 358 -31.32 -23.47 6.10
N ASP A 359 -30.96 -24.66 6.61
CA ASP A 359 -31.65 -25.29 7.75
C ASP A 359 -31.70 -24.31 8.94
N PRO A 360 -32.89 -23.95 9.46
CA PRO A 360 -33.03 -23.07 10.61
C PRO A 360 -32.21 -23.52 11.83
N LYS A 361 -32.01 -24.83 12.01
CA LYS A 361 -31.17 -25.36 13.11
C LYS A 361 -29.70 -25.00 12.94
N ALA A 362 -29.21 -24.93 11.71
CA ALA A 362 -27.84 -24.50 11.42
C ALA A 362 -27.72 -22.99 11.62
N VAL A 363 -28.68 -22.20 11.12
CA VAL A 363 -28.73 -20.74 11.30
C VAL A 363 -28.63 -20.35 12.77
N LEU A 364 -29.33 -21.05 13.67
CA LEU A 364 -29.27 -20.81 15.12
C LEU A 364 -27.87 -20.97 15.73
N ALA A 365 -26.97 -21.73 15.10
CA ALA A 365 -25.61 -21.94 15.58
C ALA A 365 -24.59 -20.94 14.99
N TRP A 366 -25.02 -20.05 14.09
CA TRP A 366 -24.13 -19.16 13.34
C TRP A 366 -24.28 -17.72 13.81
N ASP A 367 -23.15 -17.02 13.97
CA ASP A 367 -23.16 -15.56 14.14
C ASP A 367 -23.66 -14.86 12.87
N ILE A 368 -24.27 -13.69 13.02
CA ILE A 368 -24.83 -12.92 11.91
C ILE A 368 -23.80 -12.61 10.82
N THR A 369 -22.54 -12.37 11.20
CA THR A 369 -21.46 -12.15 10.22
C THR A 369 -21.23 -13.40 9.39
N THR A 370 -21.33 -14.58 9.98
CA THR A 370 -21.22 -15.81 9.17
C THR A 370 -22.43 -16.00 8.27
N GLN A 371 -23.63 -15.72 8.78
CA GLN A 371 -24.87 -15.86 8.00
C GLN A 371 -24.85 -14.96 6.74
N LEU A 372 -24.45 -13.70 6.89
CA LEU A 372 -24.30 -12.76 5.77
C LEU A 372 -23.24 -13.23 4.76
N ALA A 373 -22.07 -13.68 5.23
CA ALA A 373 -21.02 -14.19 4.36
C ALA A 373 -21.49 -15.43 3.57
N VAL A 374 -22.27 -16.32 4.19
CA VAL A 374 -22.84 -17.51 3.53
C VAL A 374 -23.84 -17.11 2.45
N ALA A 375 -24.76 -16.18 2.74
CA ALA A 375 -25.71 -15.66 1.76
C ALA A 375 -24.98 -15.06 0.54
N SER A 376 -23.99 -14.20 0.76
CA SER A 376 -23.13 -13.67 -0.30
C SER A 376 -22.46 -14.79 -1.11
N GLY A 377 -21.88 -15.78 -0.45
CA GLY A 377 -21.24 -16.91 -1.13
C GLY A 377 -22.20 -17.73 -2.00
N LEU A 378 -23.44 -17.95 -1.53
CA LEU A 378 -24.46 -18.67 -2.29
C LEU A 378 -24.89 -17.88 -3.54
N LEU A 379 -25.06 -16.56 -3.42
CA LEU A 379 -25.35 -15.69 -4.57
C LEU A 379 -24.19 -15.65 -5.57
N ALA A 380 -22.94 -15.61 -5.09
CA ALA A 380 -21.78 -15.62 -5.97
C ALA A 380 -21.66 -16.96 -6.75
N LEU A 381 -22.01 -18.08 -6.12
CA LEU A 381 -22.11 -19.38 -6.81
C LEU A 381 -23.24 -19.38 -7.85
N ARG A 382 -24.40 -18.78 -7.54
CA ARG A 382 -25.51 -18.60 -8.48
C ARG A 382 -25.08 -17.75 -9.69
N ASP A 383 -24.44 -16.61 -9.45
CA ASP A 383 -23.93 -15.71 -10.51
C ASP A 383 -22.89 -16.40 -11.39
N ALA A 384 -22.03 -17.23 -10.78
CA ALA A 384 -21.08 -18.09 -11.50
C ALA A 384 -21.73 -19.26 -12.28
N ALA A 385 -23.05 -19.36 -12.27
CA ALA A 385 -23.82 -20.47 -12.84
C ALA A 385 -23.38 -21.85 -12.31
N ILE A 386 -23.03 -21.93 -11.02
CA ILE A 386 -22.69 -23.17 -10.32
C ILE A 386 -23.89 -23.57 -9.45
N PRO A 387 -24.78 -24.45 -9.94
CA PRO A 387 -25.96 -24.83 -9.17
C PRO A 387 -25.57 -25.74 -8.01
N LEU A 388 -26.28 -25.60 -6.89
CA LEU A 388 -26.28 -26.66 -5.89
C LEU A 388 -27.11 -27.84 -6.43
N THR A 389 -26.54 -29.04 -6.32
CA THR A 389 -27.09 -30.30 -6.82
C THR A 389 -27.44 -31.21 -5.65
N PRO A 390 -28.49 -32.05 -5.76
CA PRO A 390 -28.93 -32.87 -4.67
C PRO A 390 -27.88 -33.94 -4.33
N GLU A 391 -27.54 -34.07 -3.06
CA GLU A 391 -26.78 -35.18 -2.54
C GLU A 391 -27.74 -36.33 -2.18
N GLU A 392 -27.80 -37.35 -3.04
CA GLU A 392 -28.65 -38.52 -2.83
C GLU A 392 -27.92 -39.63 -2.05
N GLN A 393 -28.55 -40.14 -1.00
CA GLN A 393 -28.19 -41.41 -0.40
C GLN A 393 -29.14 -42.50 -0.89
N VAL A 394 -28.57 -43.54 -1.50
CA VAL A 394 -29.35 -44.73 -1.92
C VAL A 394 -29.32 -45.77 -0.81
N GLY A 395 -30.50 -46.08 -0.27
CA GLY A 395 -30.65 -47.14 0.73
C GLY A 395 -30.51 -48.55 0.14
N LYS A 396 -30.41 -49.57 1.00
CA LYS A 396 -30.30 -50.99 0.59
C LYS A 396 -31.44 -51.50 -0.30
N GLY A 397 -32.58 -50.80 -0.34
CA GLY A 397 -33.74 -51.10 -1.19
C GLY A 397 -33.90 -50.22 -2.43
N GLY A 398 -32.89 -49.42 -2.80
CA GLY A 398 -32.94 -48.54 -3.97
C GLY A 398 -33.70 -47.22 -3.76
N LEU A 399 -34.28 -47.01 -2.57
CA LEU A 399 -34.92 -45.73 -2.21
C LEU A 399 -33.85 -44.62 -2.10
N ARG A 400 -34.11 -43.49 -2.76
CA ARG A 400 -33.22 -42.32 -2.79
C ARG A 400 -33.70 -41.28 -1.78
N LEU A 401 -32.79 -40.85 -0.90
CA LEU A 401 -33.04 -39.79 0.06
C LEU A 401 -32.11 -38.61 -0.25
N ILE A 402 -32.66 -37.42 -0.49
CA ILE A 402 -31.87 -36.20 -0.63
C ILE A 402 -31.44 -35.75 0.76
N ARG A 403 -30.13 -35.70 1.01
CA ARG A 403 -29.55 -35.26 2.29
C ARG A 403 -29.23 -33.77 2.34
N GLY A 404 -29.05 -33.15 1.19
CA GLY A 404 -28.73 -31.73 1.07
C GLY A 404 -28.49 -31.32 -0.37
N TRP A 405 -28.13 -30.05 -0.54
CA TRP A 405 -27.83 -29.45 -1.83
C TRP A 405 -26.41 -28.89 -1.78
N GLN A 406 -25.55 -29.37 -2.65
CA GLN A 406 -24.11 -29.09 -2.61
C GLN A 406 -23.60 -28.81 -4.02
N VAL A 407 -22.49 -28.09 -4.14
CA VAL A 407 -21.75 -27.87 -5.39
C VAL A 407 -21.56 -29.20 -6.14
N PRO A 408 -21.54 -29.27 -7.48
CA PRO A 408 -21.41 -30.53 -8.20
C PRO A 408 -20.20 -31.34 -7.75
N GLN A 409 -20.37 -32.65 -7.58
CA GLN A 409 -19.33 -33.53 -6.98
C GLN A 409 -17.96 -33.38 -7.63
N HIS A 410 -17.90 -33.21 -8.96
CA HIS A 410 -16.66 -33.05 -9.72
C HIS A 410 -15.89 -31.75 -9.42
N GLN A 411 -16.49 -30.77 -8.75
CA GLN A 411 -15.87 -29.48 -8.41
C GLN A 411 -15.52 -29.35 -6.92
N ARG A 412 -16.10 -30.19 -6.05
CA ARG A 412 -15.99 -30.07 -4.58
C ARG A 412 -14.56 -30.14 -4.06
N GLU A 413 -13.81 -31.15 -4.51
CA GLU A 413 -12.45 -31.45 -4.04
C GLU A 413 -11.44 -30.37 -4.47
N ARG A 414 -11.75 -29.64 -5.54
CA ARG A 414 -10.87 -28.64 -6.17
C ARG A 414 -11.38 -27.21 -6.02
N THR A 415 -12.38 -26.99 -5.19
CA THR A 415 -12.83 -25.65 -4.81
C THR A 415 -12.32 -25.34 -3.41
N GLY A 416 -11.65 -24.21 -3.22
CA GLY A 416 -11.26 -23.69 -1.91
C GLY A 416 -12.25 -22.66 -1.37
N VAL A 417 -12.20 -22.39 -0.07
CA VAL A 417 -12.99 -21.35 0.60
C VAL A 417 -12.08 -20.45 1.44
N VAL A 418 -12.23 -19.14 1.28
CA VAL A 418 -11.60 -18.13 2.14
C VAL A 418 -12.69 -17.27 2.77
N PHE A 419 -12.75 -17.22 4.11
CA PHE A 419 -13.61 -16.29 4.84
C PHE A 419 -12.81 -15.10 5.35
N ALA A 420 -13.15 -13.90 4.87
CA ALA A 420 -12.55 -12.65 5.28
C ALA A 420 -13.52 -11.81 6.12
N SER A 421 -13.17 -11.54 7.37
CA SER A 421 -13.99 -10.71 8.27
C SER A 421 -13.12 -10.09 9.36
N CYS A 422 -13.43 -8.85 9.73
CA CYS A 422 -12.77 -8.17 10.84
C CYS A 422 -13.38 -8.55 12.20
N PHE A 423 -14.69 -8.84 12.25
CA PHE A 423 -15.45 -9.06 13.48
C PHE A 423 -16.28 -10.37 13.49
N PRO A 424 -15.71 -11.53 13.10
CA PRO A 424 -16.47 -12.78 13.08
C PRO A 424 -16.84 -13.20 14.51
N GLY A 425 -18.09 -13.60 14.75
CA GLY A 425 -18.54 -14.09 16.06
C GLY A 425 -18.65 -13.02 17.14
N THR A 426 -18.35 -11.76 16.82
CA THR A 426 -18.31 -10.67 17.81
C THR A 426 -19.72 -10.28 18.25
N THR A 427 -20.70 -10.21 17.34
CA THR A 427 -22.10 -9.91 17.67
C THR A 427 -22.64 -10.93 18.66
N ALA A 428 -22.51 -12.22 18.36
CA ALA A 428 -22.90 -13.29 19.28
C ALA A 428 -22.16 -13.23 20.62
N SER A 429 -20.84 -12.97 20.63
CA SER A 429 -20.06 -12.84 21.86
C SER A 429 -20.63 -11.76 22.79
N PHE A 430 -20.96 -10.59 22.25
CA PHE A 430 -21.57 -9.51 23.02
C PHE A 430 -23.00 -9.80 23.44
N ALA A 431 -23.79 -10.48 22.61
CA ALA A 431 -25.14 -10.92 22.96
C ALA A 431 -25.12 -11.84 24.19
N HIS A 432 -24.26 -12.87 24.18
CA HIS A 432 -24.06 -13.78 25.31
C HIS A 432 -23.49 -13.07 26.54
N ALA A 433 -22.54 -12.14 26.36
CA ALA A 433 -21.97 -11.43 27.49
C ALA A 433 -23.01 -10.60 28.28
N ARG A 434 -24.07 -10.12 27.62
CA ARG A 434 -25.13 -9.30 28.26
C ARG A 434 -25.90 -10.04 29.34
N ASN A 435 -26.02 -11.36 29.24
CA ASN A 435 -26.76 -12.20 30.20
C ASN A 435 -25.90 -13.32 30.78
N ASN A 436 -24.57 -13.13 30.81
CA ASN A 436 -23.61 -14.10 31.34
C ASN A 436 -23.69 -15.49 30.64
N GLY A 437 -24.05 -15.51 29.36
CA GLY A 437 -24.13 -16.70 28.51
C GLY A 437 -25.35 -17.57 28.79
N ALA A 438 -26.36 -17.07 29.49
CA ALA A 438 -27.60 -17.79 29.78
C ALA A 438 -28.52 -17.88 28.56
N ASP A 439 -29.26 -18.96 28.40
CA ASP A 439 -30.37 -19.09 27.46
C ASP A 439 -31.71 -18.67 28.10
N ALA A 440 -32.83 -19.00 27.45
CA ALA A 440 -34.17 -18.66 27.95
C ALA A 440 -34.55 -19.38 29.25
N ASP A 441 -33.88 -20.49 29.59
CA ASP A 441 -34.12 -21.30 30.78
C ASP A 441 -33.10 -20.98 31.90
N ASP A 442 -32.34 -19.89 31.77
CA ASP A 442 -31.29 -19.44 32.72
C ASP A 442 -30.14 -20.44 32.90
N VAL A 443 -29.86 -21.26 31.87
CA VAL A 443 -28.72 -22.18 31.81
C VAL A 443 -27.75 -21.80 30.70
N PHE A 444 -26.49 -22.26 30.76
CA PHE A 444 -25.48 -21.89 29.77
C PHE A 444 -25.89 -22.31 28.35
N ASP A 445 -25.95 -21.33 27.45
CA ASP A 445 -26.33 -21.55 26.07
C ASP A 445 -25.26 -22.35 25.33
N ARG A 446 -25.55 -23.63 25.10
CA ARG A 446 -24.67 -24.55 24.37
C ARG A 446 -24.32 -24.09 22.95
N ARG A 447 -25.05 -23.14 22.37
CA ARG A 447 -24.76 -22.53 21.05
C ARG A 447 -23.57 -21.59 21.10
N PHE A 448 -23.23 -21.05 22.28
CA PHE A 448 -22.14 -20.09 22.49
C PHE A 448 -20.89 -20.44 21.69
N LEU A 449 -20.38 -21.67 21.89
CA LEU A 449 -19.13 -22.10 21.27
C LEU A 449 -19.16 -21.98 19.73
N PHE A 450 -20.27 -22.38 19.09
CA PHE A 450 -20.36 -22.37 17.63
C PHE A 450 -20.64 -20.98 17.05
N GLN A 451 -21.23 -20.08 17.84
CA GLN A 451 -21.50 -18.72 17.40
C GLN A 451 -20.29 -17.79 17.57
N VAL A 452 -19.40 -18.01 18.54
CA VAL A 452 -18.25 -17.12 18.77
C VAL A 452 -17.00 -17.51 17.99
N LEU A 453 -16.93 -18.74 17.46
CA LEU A 453 -15.79 -19.19 16.68
C LEU A 453 -15.80 -18.59 15.27
N ASN A 454 -14.61 -18.26 14.77
CA ASN A 454 -14.41 -17.81 13.39
C ASN A 454 -14.51 -18.99 12.40
N MET A 455 -15.73 -19.49 12.17
CA MET A 455 -15.98 -20.72 11.40
C MET A 455 -16.72 -20.51 10.08
N GLY A 456 -16.92 -19.26 9.62
CA GLY A 456 -17.68 -19.01 8.38
C GLY A 456 -17.17 -19.77 7.15
N HIS A 457 -15.85 -19.93 7.04
CA HIS A 457 -15.21 -20.73 6.00
C HIS A 457 -15.61 -22.22 6.07
N ALA A 458 -15.63 -22.81 7.28
CA ALA A 458 -15.99 -24.21 7.50
C ALA A 458 -17.49 -24.45 7.36
N GLN A 459 -18.31 -23.52 7.87
CA GLN A 459 -19.77 -23.61 7.80
C GLN A 459 -20.26 -23.47 6.35
N PHE A 460 -19.70 -22.52 5.58
CA PHE A 460 -19.99 -22.41 4.15
C PHE A 460 -19.55 -23.65 3.38
N ALA A 461 -18.33 -24.15 3.61
CA ALA A 461 -17.83 -25.35 2.95
C ALA A 461 -18.68 -26.59 3.29
N GLN A 462 -19.07 -26.77 4.54
CA GLN A 462 -19.94 -27.86 4.97
C GLN A 462 -21.32 -27.78 4.33
N HIS A 463 -21.91 -26.58 4.27
CA HIS A 463 -23.21 -26.36 3.65
C HIS A 463 -23.17 -26.63 2.14
N THR A 464 -22.14 -26.16 1.45
CA THR A 464 -21.98 -26.29 0.00
C THR A 464 -21.30 -27.57 -0.46
N GLY A 465 -20.79 -28.39 0.47
CA GLY A 465 -20.04 -29.62 0.18
C GLY A 465 -18.63 -29.41 -0.37
N ILE A 466 -18.09 -28.19 -0.32
CA ILE A 466 -16.73 -27.87 -0.78
C ILE A 466 -15.70 -28.53 0.15
N ARG A 467 -14.63 -29.11 -0.42
CA ARG A 467 -13.64 -29.94 0.30
C ARG A 467 -12.18 -29.56 0.04
N GLY A 468 -11.92 -28.58 -0.82
CA GLY A 468 -10.56 -28.09 -1.05
C GLY A 468 -10.03 -27.24 0.12
N PRO A 469 -8.91 -26.51 -0.08
CA PRO A 469 -8.30 -25.69 0.95
C PRO A 469 -9.30 -24.71 1.59
N ASN A 470 -9.29 -24.63 2.91
CA ASN A 470 -10.31 -23.90 3.66
C ASN A 470 -9.64 -23.06 4.77
N SER A 471 -9.81 -21.74 4.72
CA SER A 471 -9.12 -20.82 5.64
C SER A 471 -9.95 -19.58 5.93
N THR A 472 -9.56 -18.87 6.98
CA THR A 472 -10.01 -17.51 7.28
C THR A 472 -8.84 -16.54 7.30
N ILE A 473 -9.12 -15.26 7.07
CA ILE A 473 -8.15 -14.16 7.13
C ILE A 473 -8.78 -12.93 7.79
N ASN A 474 -7.99 -12.24 8.63
CA ASN A 474 -8.34 -10.95 9.19
C ASN A 474 -7.12 -10.01 9.06
N VAL A 475 -7.26 -9.00 8.20
CA VAL A 475 -6.33 -7.88 8.01
C VAL A 475 -7.11 -6.56 8.12
N ALA A 476 -7.99 -6.46 9.11
CA ALA A 476 -8.89 -5.31 9.32
C ALA A 476 -9.64 -4.94 8.01
N CYS A 477 -9.67 -3.65 7.64
CA CYS A 477 -10.34 -3.15 6.44
C CYS A 477 -9.83 -3.74 5.11
N ALA A 478 -8.65 -4.39 5.11
CA ALA A 478 -8.06 -5.00 3.91
C ALA A 478 -8.33 -6.51 3.79
N SER A 479 -9.12 -7.10 4.71
CA SER A 479 -9.31 -8.57 4.77
C SER A 479 -9.82 -9.17 3.45
N ALA A 480 -10.86 -8.57 2.84
CA ALA A 480 -11.42 -9.05 1.58
C ALA A 480 -10.41 -8.96 0.43
N THR A 481 -9.66 -7.86 0.34
CA THR A 481 -8.60 -7.68 -0.67
C THR A 481 -7.46 -8.67 -0.47
N ALA A 482 -7.02 -8.88 0.78
CA ALA A 482 -5.94 -9.82 1.11
C ALA A 482 -6.33 -11.28 0.84
N ALA A 483 -7.62 -11.63 0.89
CA ALA A 483 -8.11 -12.96 0.54
C ALA A 483 -7.82 -13.34 -0.92
N PHE A 484 -7.77 -12.37 -1.85
CA PHE A 484 -7.38 -12.63 -3.23
C PHE A 484 -5.95 -13.17 -3.33
N SER A 485 -5.00 -12.66 -2.52
CA SER A 485 -3.63 -13.19 -2.53
C SER A 485 -3.55 -14.66 -2.08
N ILE A 486 -4.39 -15.07 -1.13
CA ILE A 486 -4.51 -16.48 -0.73
C ILE A 486 -5.10 -17.30 -1.88
N ALA A 487 -6.15 -16.79 -2.53
CA ALA A 487 -6.79 -17.48 -3.64
C ALA A 487 -5.84 -17.67 -4.83
N GLU A 488 -5.12 -16.61 -5.20
CA GLU A 488 -4.10 -16.65 -6.26
C GLU A 488 -2.97 -17.63 -5.94
N ASP A 489 -2.50 -17.69 -4.69
CA ASP A 489 -1.51 -18.68 -4.25
C ASP A 489 -2.04 -20.11 -4.42
N TRP A 490 -3.29 -20.37 -4.02
CA TRP A 490 -3.89 -21.69 -4.15
C TRP A 490 -4.07 -22.12 -5.60
N LEU A 491 -4.46 -21.19 -6.48
CA LEU A 491 -4.63 -21.44 -7.92
C LEU A 491 -3.27 -21.56 -8.64
N ALA A 492 -2.25 -20.81 -8.21
CA ALA A 492 -0.89 -20.87 -8.79
C ALA A 492 -0.19 -22.19 -8.47
N ASN A 493 -0.36 -22.69 -7.25
CA ASN A 493 0.33 -23.86 -6.73
C ASN A 493 -0.50 -25.16 -6.86
N ASP A 494 -1.49 -25.17 -7.75
CA ASP A 494 -2.32 -26.34 -8.04
C ASP A 494 -3.00 -26.93 -6.78
N ARG A 495 -3.35 -26.07 -5.81
CA ARG A 495 -4.04 -26.47 -4.57
C ARG A 495 -5.55 -26.46 -4.73
N ALA A 496 -6.06 -25.67 -5.68
CA ALA A 496 -7.45 -25.59 -6.07
C ALA A 496 -7.55 -25.15 -7.54
N ASP A 497 -8.69 -25.44 -8.18
CA ASP A 497 -9.05 -24.94 -9.52
C ASP A 497 -10.00 -23.74 -9.43
N ARG A 498 -10.67 -23.58 -8.27
CA ARG A 498 -11.55 -22.46 -7.95
C ARG A 498 -11.41 -22.08 -6.49
N VAL A 499 -11.61 -20.82 -6.16
CA VAL A 499 -11.72 -20.36 -4.76
C VAL A 499 -12.96 -19.50 -4.61
N VAL A 500 -13.76 -19.76 -3.58
CA VAL A 500 -14.87 -18.90 -3.17
C VAL A 500 -14.40 -18.03 -2.01
N ILE A 501 -14.37 -16.72 -2.23
CA ILE A 501 -14.08 -15.75 -1.18
C ILE A 501 -15.43 -15.24 -0.65
N ILE A 502 -15.66 -15.42 0.65
CA ILE A 502 -16.84 -14.89 1.33
C ILE A 502 -16.40 -13.86 2.37
N SER A 503 -17.15 -12.78 2.51
CA SER A 503 -16.82 -11.70 3.45
C SER A 503 -18.05 -10.95 3.90
N SER A 504 -18.03 -10.49 5.14
CA SER A 504 -19.02 -9.55 5.70
C SER A 504 -18.58 -9.10 7.09
N ASP A 505 -19.18 -8.01 7.55
CA ASP A 505 -19.11 -7.53 8.93
C ASP A 505 -20.42 -6.76 9.23
N ASN A 506 -21.04 -6.97 10.39
CA ASN A 506 -22.24 -6.24 10.83
C ASN A 506 -21.99 -5.52 12.16
N VAL A 507 -21.20 -4.45 12.10
CA VAL A 507 -20.74 -3.71 13.29
C VAL A 507 -21.72 -2.65 13.79
N THR A 508 -22.79 -2.39 13.03
CA THR A 508 -23.87 -1.45 13.36
C THR A 508 -25.08 -2.15 13.98
N SER A 509 -24.94 -3.44 14.30
CA SER A 509 -25.93 -4.23 15.05
C SER A 509 -26.20 -3.64 16.44
N PRO A 510 -27.37 -3.89 17.04
CA PRO A 510 -27.71 -3.40 18.39
C PRO A 510 -26.71 -3.85 19.47
N GLU A 511 -26.07 -5.00 19.25
CA GLU A 511 -25.06 -5.58 20.12
C GLU A 511 -23.76 -4.76 20.09
N LEU A 512 -23.33 -4.34 18.89
CA LEU A 512 -21.99 -3.82 18.63
C LEU A 512 -21.92 -2.31 18.43
N TRP A 513 -22.98 -1.65 17.97
CA TRP A 513 -22.97 -0.23 17.61
C TRP A 513 -22.38 0.66 18.70
N SER A 514 -22.87 0.52 19.95
CA SER A 514 -22.39 1.32 21.07
C SER A 514 -20.91 1.07 21.42
N TRP A 515 -20.31 -0.05 21.00
CA TRP A 515 -18.91 -0.37 21.28
C TRP A 515 -18.01 0.05 20.12
N ILE A 516 -18.36 -0.39 18.92
CA ILE A 516 -17.57 -0.11 17.72
C ILE A 516 -17.69 1.37 17.35
N GLY A 517 -18.90 1.91 17.30
CA GLY A 517 -19.14 3.33 17.05
C GLY A 517 -18.43 4.22 18.07
N ALA A 518 -18.47 3.86 19.36
CA ALA A 518 -17.74 4.56 20.42
C ALA A 518 -16.21 4.48 20.23
N GLY A 519 -15.66 3.33 19.83
CA GLY A 519 -14.23 3.19 19.55
C GLY A 519 -13.74 4.01 18.35
N PHE A 520 -14.53 4.03 17.26
CA PHE A 520 -14.24 4.87 16.10
C PHE A 520 -14.39 6.37 16.43
N ALA A 521 -15.39 6.74 17.23
CA ALA A 521 -15.55 8.10 17.72
C ALA A 521 -14.38 8.53 18.63
N ALA A 522 -14.01 7.68 19.59
CA ALA A 522 -12.93 7.93 20.54
C ALA A 522 -11.57 8.16 19.83
N SER A 523 -11.30 7.39 18.77
CA SER A 523 -10.09 7.54 17.95
C SER A 523 -10.14 8.71 16.94
N GLY A 524 -11.26 9.44 16.86
CA GLY A 524 -11.47 10.51 15.88
C GLY A 524 -11.52 9.99 14.45
N ALA A 525 -11.90 8.72 14.26
CA ALA A 525 -11.92 8.05 12.98
C ALA A 525 -13.28 8.12 12.28
N ALA A 526 -14.39 8.30 13.01
CA ALA A 526 -15.73 8.45 12.42
C ALA A 526 -16.17 9.93 12.33
N SER A 527 -16.95 10.24 11.29
CA SER A 527 -17.64 11.54 11.23
C SER A 527 -18.75 11.63 12.28
N SER A 528 -18.99 12.84 12.81
CA SER A 528 -20.11 13.12 13.72
C SER A 528 -21.25 13.91 13.08
N SER A 529 -21.20 14.15 11.77
CA SER A 529 -22.30 14.82 11.08
C SER A 529 -23.52 13.89 10.98
N ASN A 530 -24.72 14.47 11.08
CA ASN A 530 -25.99 13.81 10.77
C ASN A 530 -26.49 14.11 9.35
N VAL A 531 -25.70 14.82 8.54
CA VAL A 531 -26.02 15.13 7.14
C VAL A 531 -25.15 14.25 6.24
N VAL A 532 -25.79 13.46 5.38
CA VAL A 532 -25.12 12.46 4.51
C VAL A 532 -24.04 13.13 3.65
N GLU A 533 -24.35 14.29 3.06
CA GLU A 533 -23.47 15.08 2.20
C GLU A 533 -22.29 15.74 2.93
N GLU A 534 -22.20 15.57 4.26
CA GLU A 534 -21.13 16.11 5.09
C GLU A 534 -20.31 15.03 5.81
N ALA A 535 -20.79 13.77 5.87
CA ALA A 535 -20.17 12.71 6.65
C ALA A 535 -19.14 11.89 5.85
N ALA A 536 -19.61 11.15 4.83
CA ALA A 536 -18.79 10.22 4.05
C ALA A 536 -18.24 10.90 2.78
N LEU A 537 -17.21 11.73 2.95
CA LEU A 537 -16.67 12.58 1.88
C LEU A 537 -15.24 12.20 1.47
N PRO A 538 -15.03 11.06 0.78
CA PRO A 538 -13.70 10.67 0.34
C PRO A 538 -13.10 11.76 -0.56
N PHE A 539 -11.84 12.12 -0.28
CA PHE A 539 -11.05 13.13 -1.01
C PHE A 539 -11.53 14.59 -0.90
N ASP A 540 -12.68 14.88 -0.29
CA ASP A 540 -13.14 16.26 -0.08
C ASP A 540 -12.27 16.98 0.98
N ARG A 541 -12.18 18.30 0.87
CA ARG A 541 -11.51 19.17 1.86
C ARG A 541 -12.23 19.16 3.21
N ARG A 542 -13.54 18.90 3.22
CA ARG A 542 -14.42 18.91 4.40
C ARG A 542 -14.38 17.61 5.20
N ARG A 543 -13.80 16.54 4.66
CA ARG A 543 -13.73 15.23 5.30
C ARG A 543 -13.19 15.33 6.73
N ASN A 544 -13.85 14.67 7.66
CA ASN A 544 -13.51 14.72 9.09
C ASN A 544 -13.52 13.32 9.75
N GLY A 545 -13.81 12.27 8.99
CA GLY A 545 -13.83 10.88 9.42
C GLY A 545 -14.23 9.98 8.26
N LEU A 546 -14.34 8.69 8.55
CA LEU A 546 -15.02 7.69 7.73
C LEU A 546 -16.52 7.98 7.67
#